data_AF-A0A0K2XDC1-F1
#
_entry.id   AF-A0A0K2XDC1-F1
#
_cell.length_a   1.000
_cell.length_b   1.000
_cell.length_c   1.000
_cell.angle_alpha   90.00
_cell.angle_beta   90.00
_cell.angle_gamma   90.00
#
_symmetry.space_group_name_H-M   'P 1'
#
loop_
_entity.id
_entity.type
_entity.pdbx_description
1 polymer ?
#
loop_
_entity_poly.entity_id
_entity_poly.type
_entity_poly.pdbx_seq_one_letter_code
_entity_poly.pdbx_strand_id
1 'polypeptide(L)' 'MLYYIIDKKQDHSYKHKERKDTIRIHGKEKQLVAMNPGNQANYKLTLSLKELKPIVGFTEELKKLFGDSKHD' A
#
# COMPACT_ATOMS: atom_id res chain seq x y z
N MET A 1 -9.23 1.31 -14.73
CA MET A 1 -8.17 0.71 -13.88
C MET A 1 -8.08 1.57 -12.62
N LEU A 2 -8.46 1.05 -11.44
CA LEU A 2 -8.44 1.83 -10.21
C LEU A 2 -7.06 1.68 -9.53
N TYR A 3 -6.45 2.80 -9.19
CA TYR A 3 -5.29 2.81 -8.29
C TYR A 3 -5.70 2.27 -6.92
N TYR A 4 -4.84 1.45 -6.32
CA TYR A 4 -5.02 0.98 -4.95
C TYR A 4 -4.20 1.86 -4.02
N ILE A 5 -4.88 2.72 -3.27
CA ILE A 5 -4.25 3.51 -2.22
C ILE A 5 -4.26 2.66 -0.96
N ILE A 6 -3.08 2.47 -0.37
CA ILE A 6 -2.93 1.76 0.89
C ILE A 6 -3.12 2.78 2.02
N ASP A 7 -4.13 2.57 2.86
CA ASP A 7 -4.37 3.35 4.06
C ASP A 7 -4.02 2.52 5.30
N LYS A 8 -3.07 2.99 6.10
CA LYS A 8 -2.70 2.31 7.35
C LYS A 8 -3.90 2.09 8.27
N LYS A 9 -4.92 2.95 8.31
CA LYS A 9 -6.07 2.74 9.19
C LYS A 9 -6.98 1.60 8.74
N GLN A 10 -7.00 1.30 7.45
CA GLN A 10 -7.94 0.35 6.85
C GLN A 10 -7.28 -0.96 6.44
N ASP A 11 -6.05 -0.89 5.93
CA ASP A 11 -5.34 -2.02 5.36
C ASP A 11 -4.38 -2.68 6.34
N HIS A 12 -3.99 -2.01 7.44
CA HIS A 12 -3.12 -2.59 8.47
C HIS A 12 -3.90 -3.48 9.42
N SER A 13 -3.26 -4.56 9.83
CA SER A 13 -3.76 -5.41 10.91
C SER A 13 -2.60 -5.98 11.72
N TYR A 14 -2.85 -6.25 13.00
CA TYR A 14 -1.91 -6.93 13.88
C TYR A 14 -2.44 -8.30 14.27
N LYS A 15 -1.68 -9.35 13.95
CA LYS A 15 -2.02 -10.74 14.28
C LYS A 15 -1.36 -11.14 15.60
N HIS A 16 -2.10 -11.00 16.71
CA HIS A 16 -1.61 -11.27 18.06
C HIS A 16 -0.95 -12.64 18.26
N LYS A 17 -1.56 -13.71 17.72
CA LYS A 17 -1.03 -15.09 17.88
C LYS A 17 0.34 -15.27 17.23
N GLU A 18 0.57 -14.61 16.10
CA GLU A 18 1.81 -14.72 15.34
C GLU A 18 2.80 -13.60 15.67
N ARG A 19 2.35 -12.57 16.39
CA ARG A 19 3.10 -11.32 16.68
C ARG A 19 3.60 -10.66 15.40
N LYS A 20 2.72 -10.51 14.41
CA LYS A 20 3.04 -9.95 13.10
C LYS A 20 2.14 -8.78 12.76
N ASP A 21 2.75 -7.75 12.22
CA ASP A 21 2.08 -6.69 11.48
C ASP A 21 1.86 -7.14 10.04
N THR A 22 0.66 -6.92 9.52
CA THR A 22 0.27 -7.24 8.14
C THR A 22 -0.40 -6.05 7.48
N ILE A 23 -0.34 -6.01 6.16
CA ILE A 23 -1.03 -5.03 5.33
C ILE A 23 -1.73 -5.73 4.17
N ARG A 24 -2.95 -5.32 3.85
CA ARG A 24 -3.72 -5.88 2.73
C ARG A 24 -3.47 -5.09 1.46
N ILE A 25 -3.06 -5.79 0.39
CA ILE A 25 -2.81 -5.21 -0.93
C ILE A 25 -3.49 -6.09 -1.96
N HIS A 26 -4.40 -5.53 -2.75
CA HIS A 26 -5.18 -6.28 -3.75
C HIS A 26 -5.85 -7.56 -3.19
N GLY A 27 -6.39 -7.46 -1.97
CA GLY A 27 -7.04 -8.59 -1.29
C GLY A 27 -6.09 -9.67 -0.74
N LYS A 28 -4.77 -9.51 -0.90
CA LYS A 28 -3.75 -10.40 -0.32
C LYS A 28 -3.11 -9.75 0.89
N GLU A 29 -2.93 -10.52 1.96
CA GLU A 29 -2.16 -10.06 3.12
C GLU A 29 -0.66 -10.21 2.85
N LYS A 30 0.10 -9.17 3.18
CA LYS A 30 1.56 -9.17 3.19
C LYS A 30 2.06 -8.81 4.57
N GLN A 31 3.11 -9.49 5.02
CA GLN A 31 3.75 -9.20 6.29
C GLN A 31 4.59 -7.92 6.19
N LEU A 32 4.44 -7.06 7.19
CA LEU A 32 5.36 -5.97 7.47
C LEU A 32 6.48 -6.51 8.38
N VAL A 33 7.73 -6.17 8.04
CA VAL A 33 8.91 -6.67 8.76
C VAL A 33 9.61 -5.50 9.43
N ALA A 34 10.02 -5.64 10.69
CA ALA A 34 10.79 -4.62 11.37
C ALA A 34 12.07 -4.31 10.56
N MET A 35 12.38 -3.03 10.37
CA MET A 35 13.59 -2.62 9.65
C MET A 35 14.85 -2.89 10.47
N ASN A 36 14.76 -2.73 11.79
CA ASN A 36 15.86 -2.86 12.72
C ASN A 36 15.55 -3.97 13.73
N PRO A 37 16.46 -4.94 13.93
CA PRO A 37 16.33 -5.93 14.99
C PRO A 37 16.21 -5.23 16.36
N GLY A 38 15.20 -5.59 17.15
CA GLY A 38 14.97 -5.03 18.48
C GLY A 38 14.29 -3.65 18.54
N ASN A 39 14.01 -3.01 17.40
CA ASN A 39 13.27 -1.74 17.35
C ASN A 39 11.98 -1.92 16.53
N GLN A 40 10.83 -1.89 17.23
CA GLN A 40 9.49 -2.06 16.65
C GLN A 40 8.86 -0.75 16.16
N ALA A 41 9.60 0.35 16.07
CA ALA A 41 9.03 1.62 15.59
C ALA A 41 8.87 1.67 14.05
N ASN A 42 9.77 1.01 13.30
CA ASN A 42 9.87 1.13 11.85
C ASN A 42 9.72 -0.21 11.14
N TYR A 43 8.81 -0.27 10.17
CA TYR A 43 8.53 -1.46 9.38
C TYR A 43 8.77 -1.22 7.89
N LYS A 44 9.18 -2.28 7.19
CA LYS A 44 9.30 -2.33 5.73
C LYS A 44 8.31 -3.33 5.13
N LEU A 45 7.78 -2.96 3.98
CA LEU A 45 7.02 -3.83 3.10
C LEU A 45 7.93 -4.30 1.96
N THR A 46 7.98 -5.60 1.72
CA THR A 46 8.74 -6.15 0.58
C THR A 46 7.80 -6.44 -0.58
N LEU A 47 8.10 -5.86 -1.74
CA LEU A 47 7.37 -6.07 -3.00
C LEU A 47 8.31 -6.66 -4.04
N SER A 48 7.80 -7.56 -4.86
CA SER A 48 8.51 -8.04 -6.05
C SER A 48 8.27 -7.10 -7.22
N LEU A 49 9.22 -7.05 -8.17
CA LEU A 49 9.08 -6.20 -9.37
C LEU A 49 7.82 -6.51 -10.18
N LYS A 50 7.36 -7.76 -10.18
CA LYS A 50 6.13 -8.21 -10.86
C LYS A 50 4.85 -7.60 -10.27
N GLU A 51 4.92 -7.10 -9.04
CA GLU A 51 3.80 -6.46 -8.34
C GLU A 51 3.78 -4.95 -8.55
N LEU A 52 4.84 -4.38 -9.15
CA LEU A 52 4.94 -2.96 -9.42
C LEU A 52 4.42 -2.67 -10.84
N LYS A 53 3.66 -1.58 -10.97
CA LYS A 53 3.31 -1.02 -12.27
C LYS A 53 4.25 0.12 -12.61
N PRO A 54 4.58 0.33 -13.90
CA PRO A 54 5.30 1.53 -14.33
C PRO A 54 4.58 2.79 -13.85
N ILE A 55 5.34 3.78 -13.38
CA ILE A 55 4.82 5.08 -12.95
C ILE A 55 4.70 6.09 -14.11
N VAL A 56 5.16 5.71 -15.31
CA VAL A 56 5.09 6.57 -16.50
C VAL A 56 3.63 6.88 -16.81
N GLY A 57 3.30 8.16 -16.93
CA GLY A 57 1.92 8.61 -17.20
C GLY A 57 1.01 8.64 -15.97
N PHE A 58 1.53 8.35 -14.76
CA PHE A 58 0.73 8.32 -13.53
C PHE A 58 0.00 9.64 -13.26
N THR A 59 0.67 10.78 -13.48
CA THR A 59 0.05 12.10 -13.29
C THR A 59 -1.09 12.35 -14.28
N GLU A 60 -0.92 11.99 -15.55
CA GLU A 60 -1.92 12.12 -16.60
C GLU A 60 -3.12 11.21 -16.35
N GLU A 61 -2.86 9.97 -15.94
CA GLU A 61 -3.90 9.00 -15.57
C GLU A 61 -4.69 9.46 -14.33
N LEU A 62 -4.03 10.00 -13.29
CA LEU A 62 -4.70 10.60 -12.14
C LEU A 62 -5.58 11.80 -12.56
N LYS A 63 -5.05 12.70 -13.40
CA LYS A 63 -5.83 13.83 -13.92
C LYS A 63 -7.05 13.38 -14.72
N LYS A 64 -6.98 12.29 -15.48
CA LYS A 64 -8.15 11.72 -16.16
C LYS A 64 -9.19 11.16 -15.19
N LEU A 65 -8.76 10.59 -14.06
CA LEU A 65 -9.68 10.01 -13.06
C LEU A 65 -10.34 11.06 -12.16
N PHE A 66 -9.64 12.16 -11.87
CA PHE A 66 -10.07 13.13 -10.85
C PHE A 66 -10.24 14.57 -11.39
N GLY A 67 -9.79 14.87 -12.61
CA GLY A 67 -9.70 16.22 -13.16
C GLY A 67 -10.99 16.79 -13.74
N ASP A 68 -12.04 15.98 -13.92
CA ASP A 68 -13.35 16.44 -14.41
C ASP A 68 -14.33 16.68 -13.25
N SER A 69 -13.91 17.48 -12.26
CA SER A 69 -14.84 18.18 -11.37
C SER A 69 -14.95 19.63 -11.83
N LYS A 70 -15.53 19.85 -13.02
CA LYS A 70 -16.20 21.12 -13.28
C LYS A 70 -17.45 21.13 -12.40
N HIS A 71 -17.31 21.76 -11.23
CA HIS A 71 -18.47 22.26 -10.50
C HIS A 71 -19.09 23.37 -11.34
N ASP A 72 -20.25 23.08 -11.93
CA ASP A 72 -21.26 24.08 -12.26
C ASP A 72 -21.90 24.61 -10.96
#